data_AF-A0A968MEG8-F1
#
_entry.id   AF-A0A968MEG8-F1
#
_cell.length_a   1.000
_cell.length_b   1.000
_cell.length_c   1.000
_cell.angle_alpha   90.00
_cell.angle_beta   90.00
_cell.angle_gamma   90.00
#
_symmetry.space_group_name_H-M   'P 1'
#
loop_
_entity.id
_entity.type
_entity.pdbx_description
1 polymer ?
#
loop_
_entity_poly.entity_id
_entity_poly.type
_entity_poly.pdbx_seq_one_letter_code
_entity_poly.pdbx_strand_id
1 'polypeptide(L)'
;MVVEKVKTNQRAYATGTAPPYNYRNSTFVASSIDYYFEHLMLISIHPVGETQWTNILRKKQFSQDDGGVYSSYFLVKTPSNLRFVFNDEIKEENTVSEYVIQGSGDFGRRSVMSTDNQRIKLRFQDAIQVGIDEFVVPSERRGRLRIVRVRYV
;
A
#
# COMPACT_ATOMS: atom_id res chain seq x y z
N MET A 1 5.44 16.33 7.95
CA MET A 1 4.13 15.98 7.33
C MET A 1 4.35 14.96 6.23
N VAL A 2 3.42 14.02 6.05
CA VAL A 2 3.43 13.06 4.93
C VAL A 2 2.06 13.05 4.26
N VAL A 3 2.04 13.05 2.93
CA VAL A 3 0.83 12.92 2.12
C VAL A 3 1.05 11.85 1.06
N GLU A 4 0.05 11.01 0.83
CA GLU A 4 0.04 10.00 -0.22
C GLU A 4 -0.96 10.36 -1.31
N LYS A 5 -0.60 10.18 -2.58
CA LYS A 5 -1.54 10.37 -3.69
C LYS A 5 -2.34 9.09 -3.91
N VAL A 6 -3.63 9.13 -3.56
CA VAL A 6 -4.57 8.02 -3.73
C VAL A 6 -5.61 8.36 -4.79
N LYS A 7 -5.90 7.42 -5.68
CA LYS A 7 -6.94 7.55 -6.73
C LYS A 7 -7.75 6.27 -6.83
N THR A 8 -9.07 6.42 -6.95
CA THR A 8 -10.02 5.31 -7.12
C THR A 8 -10.83 5.54 -8.38
N ASN A 9 -10.94 4.55 -9.26
CA ASN A 9 -11.75 4.64 -10.48
C ASN A 9 -12.76 3.50 -10.53
N GLN A 10 -14.03 3.82 -10.75
CA GLN A 10 -15.05 2.81 -11.05
C GLN A 10 -15.17 2.64 -12.57
N ARG A 11 -15.17 1.39 -13.03
CA ARG A 11 -15.43 1.01 -14.42
C ARG A 11 -16.74 0.26 -14.48
N ALA A 12 -17.58 0.56 -15.47
CA ALA A 12 -18.81 -0.16 -15.75
C ALA A 12 -18.69 -0.86 -17.11
N TYR A 13 -19.09 -2.13 -17.16
CA TYR A 13 -19.09 -2.98 -18.34
C TYR A 13 -20.53 -3.37 -18.65
N ALA A 14 -20.98 -3.10 -19.88
CA ALA A 14 -22.24 -3.64 -20.36
C ALA A 14 -22.07 -5.14 -20.64
N THR A 15 -22.72 -5.98 -19.85
CA THR A 15 -22.85 -7.41 -20.15
C THR A 15 -24.12 -7.59 -20.99
N GLY A 16 -24.03 -8.41 -22.05
CA GLY A 16 -24.93 -8.39 -23.21
C GLY A 16 -26.44 -8.53 -22.95
N THR A 17 -27.22 -8.36 -24.02
CA THR A 17 -28.69 -8.36 -24.04
C THR A 17 -29.28 -9.66 -23.49
N ALA A 18 -30.27 -9.57 -22.61
CA ALA A 18 -30.97 -10.72 -22.03
C ALA A 18 -31.67 -11.58 -23.12
N PRO A 19 -31.75 -12.92 -22.95
CA PRO A 19 -32.48 -13.80 -23.85
C PRO A 19 -34.00 -13.48 -23.86
N PRO A 20 -34.72 -13.77 -24.96
CA PRO A 20 -35.97 -13.11 -25.33
C PRO A 20 -37.21 -13.49 -24.49
N TYR A 21 -37.08 -14.32 -23.45
CA TYR A 21 -38.19 -14.73 -22.61
C TYR A 21 -38.11 -14.03 -21.23
N ASN A 22 -38.75 -12.86 -21.15
CA ASN A 22 -39.40 -12.22 -19.98
C ASN A 22 -39.08 -10.72 -19.78
N TYR A 23 -40.16 -9.98 -19.57
CA TYR A 23 -40.33 -8.52 -19.52
C TYR A 23 -39.65 -7.80 -18.34
N ARG A 24 -38.31 -7.79 -18.27
CA ARG A 24 -37.57 -6.70 -17.58
C ARG A 24 -36.26 -6.44 -18.32
N ASN A 25 -36.18 -5.32 -19.04
CA ASN A 25 -34.95 -4.78 -19.62
C ASN A 25 -33.97 -4.36 -18.52
N SER A 26 -33.40 -5.33 -17.79
CA SER A 26 -32.26 -5.09 -16.92
C SER A 26 -30.99 -5.47 -17.66
N THR A 27 -30.35 -4.48 -18.29
CA THR A 27 -28.95 -4.61 -18.71
C THR A 27 -28.13 -4.91 -17.47
N PHE A 28 -27.51 -6.09 -17.40
CA PHE A 28 -26.57 -6.38 -16.34
C PHE A 28 -25.33 -5.51 -16.58
N VAL A 29 -25.07 -4.57 -15.68
CA VAL A 29 -23.86 -3.75 -15.69
C VAL A 29 -22.92 -4.36 -14.65
N ALA A 30 -21.88 -5.05 -15.10
CA ALA A 30 -20.79 -5.44 -14.21
C ALA A 30 -19.94 -4.20 -13.92
N SER A 31 -19.46 -4.01 -12.70
CA SER A 31 -18.54 -2.91 -12.38
C SER A 31 -17.33 -3.41 -11.62
N SER A 32 -16.16 -2.85 -11.91
CA SER A 32 -14.94 -3.03 -11.12
C SER A 32 -14.44 -1.70 -10.58
N ILE A 33 -13.75 -1.74 -9.45
CA ILE A 33 -13.13 -0.58 -8.81
C ILE A 33 -11.62 -0.78 -8.82
N ASP A 34 -10.93 0.16 -9.46
CA ASP A 34 -9.49 0.25 -9.48
C ASP A 34 -8.99 1.17 -8.36
N TYR A 35 -7.95 0.73 -7.65
CA TYR A 35 -7.28 1.50 -6.62
C TYR A 35 -5.83 1.78 -7.04
N TYR A 36 -5.40 3.04 -6.91
CA TYR A 36 -4.05 3.51 -7.20
C TYR A 36 -3.49 4.24 -5.99
N PHE A 37 -2.39 3.74 -5.44
CA PHE A 37 -1.67 4.35 -4.33
C PHE A 37 -0.26 4.70 -4.81
N GLU A 38 -0.09 5.96 -5.20
CA GLU A 38 1.13 6.45 -5.83
C GLU A 38 1.78 7.51 -4.96
N HIS A 39 3.11 7.62 -5.02
CA HIS A 39 3.90 8.72 -4.49
C HIS A 39 3.67 9.14 -3.02
N LEU A 40 4.75 9.25 -2.25
CA LEU A 40 4.70 9.89 -0.93
C LEU A 40 5.38 11.25 -1.01
N MET A 41 4.66 12.30 -0.65
CA MET A 41 5.21 13.63 -0.45
C MET A 41 5.50 13.83 1.02
N LEU A 42 6.77 14.11 1.34
CA LEU A 42 7.23 14.35 2.70
C LEU A 42 7.71 15.79 2.80
N ILE A 43 7.32 16.45 3.88
CA ILE A 43 7.72 17.83 4.19
C ILE A 43 8.24 17.85 5.62
N SER A 44 9.48 18.28 5.81
CA SER A 44 10.02 18.63 7.13
C SER A 44 9.85 20.11 7.38
N ILE A 45 9.34 20.46 8.56
CA ILE A 45 9.05 21.83 8.97
C ILE A 45 9.82 22.09 10.26
N HIS A 46 10.65 23.14 10.25
CA HIS A 46 11.34 23.63 11.42
C HIS A 46 10.33 24.18 12.44
N PRO A 47 10.60 24.15 13.76
CA PRO A 47 9.69 24.70 14.77
C PRO A 47 9.27 26.17 14.55
N VAL A 48 10.07 26.95 13.82
CA VAL A 48 9.80 28.35 13.48
C VAL A 48 8.84 28.49 12.27
N GLY A 49 8.44 27.38 11.65
CA GLY A 49 7.48 27.33 10.54
C GLY A 49 8.10 27.26 9.15
N GLU A 50 9.43 27.29 9.05
CA GLU A 50 10.15 27.20 7.78
C GLU A 50 10.29 25.75 7.30
N THR A 51 10.10 25.51 6.01
CA THR A 51 10.33 24.20 5.40
C THR A 51 11.83 23.89 5.36
N GLN A 52 12.27 22.81 5.99
CA GLN A 52 13.67 22.38 5.93
C GLN A 52 13.97 21.63 4.62
N TRP A 53 13.11 20.69 4.25
CA TRP A 53 13.24 19.92 3.02
C TRP A 53 11.90 19.32 2.60
N THR A 54 11.79 19.02 1.30
CA THR A 54 10.64 18.38 0.69
C THR A 54 11.11 17.25 -0.20
N ASN A 55 10.54 16.05 -0.02
CA ASN A 55 10.90 14.87 -0.78
C ASN A 55 9.67 14.23 -1.42
N ILE A 56 9.86 13.64 -2.61
CA ILE A 56 8.85 12.83 -3.29
C ILE A 56 9.39 11.41 -3.47
N LEU A 57 8.86 10.47 -2.71
CA LEU A 57 9.19 9.06 -2.79
C LEU A 57 8.28 8.39 -3.81
N ARG A 58 8.86 7.81 -4.87
CA ARG A 58 8.09 7.24 -5.97
C ARG A 58 7.78 5.76 -5.71
N LYS A 59 6.54 5.49 -5.31
CA LYS A 59 5.94 4.15 -5.37
C LYS A 59 4.71 4.18 -6.28
N LYS A 60 4.31 3.01 -6.79
CA LYS A 60 3.14 2.83 -7.64
C LYS A 60 2.49 1.48 -7.38
N GLN A 61 1.42 1.47 -6.60
CA GLN A 61 0.61 0.27 -6.34
C GLN A 61 -0.71 0.37 -7.09
N PHE A 62 -1.10 -0.73 -7.70
CA PHE A 62 -2.38 -0.89 -8.38
C PHE A 62 -3.05 -2.17 -7.91
N SER A 63 -4.33 -2.08 -7.57
CA SER A 63 -5.18 -3.23 -7.29
C SER A 63 -6.60 -3.01 -7.80
N GLN A 64 -7.35 -4.08 -7.94
CA GLN A 64 -8.72 -4.07 -8.43
C GLN A 64 -9.59 -4.91 -7.50
N ASP A 65 -10.78 -4.39 -7.17
CA ASP A 65 -11.83 -5.08 -6.41
C ASP A 65 -11.40 -5.64 -5.03
N ASP A 66 -10.36 -5.07 -4.42
CA ASP A 66 -9.81 -5.51 -3.14
C ASP A 66 -9.95 -4.47 -2.02
N GLY A 67 -10.69 -3.39 -2.25
CA GLY A 67 -10.84 -2.29 -1.30
C GLY A 67 -9.56 -1.46 -1.10
N GLY A 68 -8.50 -1.70 -1.88
CA GLY A 68 -7.19 -1.08 -1.69
C GLY A 68 -6.44 -1.63 -0.47
N VAL A 69 -6.89 -2.74 0.12
CA VAL A 69 -6.49 -3.18 1.46
C VAL A 69 -5.03 -3.64 1.58
N TYR A 70 -4.42 -4.05 0.47
CA TYR A 70 -3.00 -4.44 0.40
C TYR A 70 -2.09 -3.30 -0.08
N SER A 71 -2.67 -2.15 -0.43
CA SER A 71 -1.96 -0.96 -0.92
C SER A 71 -1.51 -0.05 0.23
N SER A 72 -1.01 1.14 -0.09
CA SER A 72 -0.40 2.09 0.86
C SER A 72 0.88 1.53 1.51
N TYR A 73 1.27 2.13 2.63
CA TYR A 73 2.52 1.90 3.34
C TYR A 73 2.27 1.83 4.84
N PHE A 74 3.25 1.28 5.55
CA PHE A 74 3.37 1.39 6.99
C PHE A 74 4.56 2.28 7.35
N LEU A 75 4.37 3.19 8.31
CA LEU A 75 5.43 4.05 8.82
C LEU A 75 6.02 3.47 10.10
N VAL A 76 7.27 3.03 10.04
CA VAL A 76 8.06 2.67 11.21
C VAL A 76 8.88 3.88 11.64
N LYS A 77 8.73 4.30 12.89
CA LYS A 77 9.50 5.40 13.48
C LYS A 77 10.63 4.80 14.30
N THR A 78 11.86 4.95 13.81
CA THR A 78 13.06 4.56 14.56
C THR A 78 13.78 5.83 15.04
N PRO A 79 14.69 5.75 16.03
CA PRO A 79 15.38 6.93 16.57
C PRO A 79 16.13 7.75 15.53
N SER A 80 16.71 7.09 14.52
CA SER A 80 17.54 7.72 13.50
C SER A 80 16.84 7.93 12.16
N ASN A 81 15.76 7.19 11.89
CA ASN A 81 15.15 7.15 10.56
C ASN A 81 13.62 6.98 10.61
N LEU A 82 12.95 7.56 9.61
CA LEU A 82 11.60 7.18 9.23
C LEU A 82 11.68 6.11 8.13
N ARG A 83 10.93 5.01 8.30
CA ARG A 83 10.89 3.92 7.31
C ARG A 83 9.47 3.75 6.78
N PHE A 84 9.30 3.84 5.47
CA PHE A 84 8.03 3.67 4.79
C PHE A 84 8.06 2.32 4.10
N VAL A 85 7.42 1.32 4.69
CA VAL A 85 7.43 -0.08 4.22
C VAL A 85 6.15 -0.35 3.42
N PHE A 86 6.25 -0.97 2.25
CA PHE A 86 5.10 -1.20 1.38
C PHE A 86 5.32 -2.40 0.45
N ASN A 87 4.22 -2.93 -0.08
CA ASN A 87 4.27 -3.89 -1.18
C ASN A 87 4.59 -3.16 -2.49
N ASP A 88 5.56 -3.61 -3.28
CA ASP A 88 5.81 -3.01 -4.61
C ASP A 88 4.66 -3.27 -5.59
N GLU A 89 4.12 -4.48 -5.55
CA GLU A 89 3.02 -4.94 -6.37
C GLU A 89 1.94 -5.60 -5.50
N ILE A 90 0.68 -5.50 -5.93
CA ILE A 90 -0.44 -6.18 -5.26
C ILE A 90 -0.67 -7.54 -5.91
N LYS A 91 0.31 -8.43 -5.73
CA LYS A 91 0.33 -9.78 -6.29
C LYS A 91 0.67 -10.82 -5.21
N GLU A 92 0.55 -12.09 -5.58
CA GLU A 92 0.90 -13.22 -4.74
C GLU A 92 2.42 -13.29 -4.50
N GLU A 93 3.18 -13.11 -5.58
CA GLU A 93 4.63 -12.95 -5.57
C GLU A 93 4.94 -11.46 -5.68
N ASN A 94 5.55 -10.92 -4.65
CA ASN A 94 5.81 -9.51 -4.50
C ASN A 94 7.13 -9.27 -3.75
N THR A 95 7.74 -8.12 -4.01
CA THR A 95 8.81 -7.58 -3.18
C THR A 95 8.24 -6.57 -2.20
N VAL A 96 8.58 -6.73 -0.92
CA VAL A 96 8.35 -5.70 0.09
C VAL A 96 9.54 -4.75 0.03
N SER A 97 9.27 -3.49 -0.27
CA SER A 97 10.28 -2.43 -0.31
C SER A 97 10.08 -1.46 0.85
N GLU A 98 11.15 -0.77 1.20
CA GLU A 98 11.09 0.38 2.09
C GLU A 98 11.83 1.58 1.53
N TYR A 99 11.36 2.77 1.90
CA TYR A 99 12.16 3.98 1.88
C TYR A 99 12.64 4.30 3.29
N VAL A 100 13.94 4.55 3.46
CA VAL A 100 14.55 5.00 4.72
C VAL A 100 14.94 6.45 4.56
N ILE A 101 14.40 7.33 5.40
CA ILE A 101 14.59 8.78 5.37
C ILE A 101 15.29 9.19 6.66
N GLN A 102 16.40 9.90 6.52
CA GLN A 102 17.14 10.50 7.63
C GLN A 102 16.57 11.89 7.98
N GLY A 103 16.91 12.41 9.16
CA GLY A 103 16.50 13.74 9.59
C GLY A 103 16.98 14.87 8.65
N SER A 104 18.08 14.66 7.91
CA SER A 104 18.61 15.58 6.89
C SER A 104 17.72 15.70 5.65
N GLY A 105 16.81 14.74 5.43
CA GLY A 105 16.08 14.59 4.18
C GLY A 105 16.74 13.63 3.19
N ASP A 106 17.94 13.12 3.46
CA ASP A 106 18.53 12.07 2.65
C ASP A 106 17.71 10.80 2.75
N PHE A 107 17.48 10.14 1.61
CA PHE A 107 16.70 8.92 1.57
C PHE A 107 17.26 7.87 0.62
N GLY A 108 16.99 6.61 0.94
CA GLY A 108 17.32 5.47 0.11
C GLY A 108 16.17 4.46 0.05
N ARG A 109 16.02 3.78 -1.09
CA ARG A 109 15.09 2.66 -1.26
C ARG A 109 15.83 1.34 -1.07
N ARG A 110 15.23 0.39 -0.36
CA ARG A 110 15.78 -0.95 -0.14
C ARG A 110 14.68 -2.01 -0.28
N SER A 111 15.06 -3.22 -0.68
CA SER A 111 14.20 -4.40 -0.56
C SER A 111 14.32 -4.96 0.85
N VAL A 112 13.19 -5.22 1.49
CA VAL A 112 13.12 -5.81 2.84
C VAL A 112 13.02 -7.33 2.74
N MET A 113 12.15 -7.84 1.86
CA MET A 113 11.93 -9.26 1.66
C MET A 113 11.16 -9.55 0.38
N SER A 114 11.23 -10.80 -0.08
CA SER A 114 10.31 -11.35 -1.09
C SER A 114 9.19 -12.15 -0.43
N THR A 115 7.98 -12.07 -0.95
CA THR A 115 6.85 -12.94 -0.56
C THR A 115 6.81 -14.23 -1.38
N ASP A 116 7.71 -14.38 -2.35
CA ASP A 116 7.77 -15.56 -3.19
C ASP A 116 7.97 -16.84 -2.35
N ASN A 117 7.16 -17.86 -2.66
CA ASN A 117 7.07 -19.12 -1.93
C ASN A 117 6.74 -19.03 -0.42
N GLN A 118 6.60 -17.82 0.15
CA GLN A 118 6.23 -17.61 1.56
C GLN A 118 4.73 -17.77 1.81
N ARG A 119 3.94 -17.73 0.73
CA ARG A 119 2.48 -17.87 0.77
C ARG A 119 1.77 -16.81 1.63
N ILE A 120 2.29 -15.59 1.64
CA ILE A 120 1.76 -14.44 2.40
C ILE A 120 1.41 -13.30 1.44
N LYS A 121 0.41 -12.50 1.83
CA LYS A 121 0.03 -11.23 1.21
C LYS A 121 -0.18 -10.21 2.33
N LEU A 122 0.66 -9.18 2.40
CA LEU A 122 0.78 -8.31 3.58
C LEU A 122 -0.15 -7.10 3.50
N ARG A 123 -0.82 -6.76 4.61
CA ARG A 123 -1.73 -5.61 4.73
C ARG A 123 -1.05 -4.51 5.56
N PHE A 124 -0.18 -3.72 4.92
CA PHE A 124 0.61 -2.70 5.62
C PHE A 124 -0.22 -1.57 6.25
N GLN A 125 -1.44 -1.31 5.75
CA GLN A 125 -2.38 -0.38 6.39
C GLN A 125 -2.80 -0.83 7.80
N ASP A 126 -2.78 -2.14 8.06
CA ASP A 126 -3.18 -2.75 9.33
C ASP A 126 -1.97 -3.12 10.21
N ALA A 127 -0.76 -2.72 9.82
CA ALA A 127 0.45 -3.01 10.58
C ALA A 127 0.53 -2.15 11.84
N ILE A 128 1.21 -2.68 12.86
CA ILE A 128 1.37 -2.03 14.17
C ILE A 128 2.83 -2.12 14.59
N GLN A 129 3.41 -0.99 14.99
CA GLN A 129 4.75 -0.94 15.54
C GLN A 129 4.68 -1.40 17.01
N VAL A 130 5.43 -2.46 17.34
CA VAL A 130 5.40 -3.10 18.67
C VAL A 130 6.69 -2.90 19.46
N GLY A 131 7.71 -2.31 18.83
CA GLY A 131 8.98 -1.95 19.45
C GLY A 131 9.71 -0.86 18.68
N ILE A 132 10.94 -0.55 19.10
CA ILE A 132 11.73 0.54 18.52
C ILE A 132 12.19 0.26 17.08
N ASP A 133 12.39 -1.02 16.77
CA ASP A 133 12.96 -1.59 15.56
C ASP A 133 12.12 -2.77 15.04
N GLU A 134 10.88 -2.89 15.50
CA GLU A 134 10.01 -4.01 15.13
C GLU A 134 8.54 -3.64 15.02
N PHE A 135 7.89 -4.32 14.08
CA PHE A 135 6.46 -4.19 13.84
C PHE A 135 5.86 -5.55 13.47
N VAL A 136 4.55 -5.64 13.62
CA VAL A 136 3.76 -6.77 13.14
C VAL A 136 2.87 -6.31 12.00
N VAL A 137 2.71 -7.17 10.99
CA VAL A 137 1.85 -6.92 9.84
C VAL A 137 0.94 -8.13 9.62
N PRO A 138 -0.39 -7.94 9.55
CA PRO A 138 -1.30 -8.99 9.15
C PRO A 138 -1.04 -9.43 7.72
N SER A 139 -1.14 -10.73 7.50
CA SER A 139 -1.20 -11.32 6.19
C SER A 139 -2.51 -12.05 6.00
N GLU A 140 -3.25 -11.70 4.96
CA GLU A 140 -4.49 -12.38 4.59
C GLU A 140 -4.35 -12.94 3.18
N ARG A 141 -4.47 -14.26 3.05
CA ARG A 141 -4.38 -14.93 1.76
C ARG A 141 -5.37 -16.08 1.71
N ARG A 142 -6.30 -16.05 0.74
CA ARG A 142 -7.32 -17.09 0.54
C ARG A 142 -8.08 -17.42 1.85
N GLY A 143 -8.52 -16.39 2.56
CA GLY A 143 -9.25 -16.51 3.83
C GLY A 143 -8.42 -17.00 5.02
N ARG A 144 -7.09 -17.12 4.90
CA ARG A 144 -6.20 -17.47 6.01
C ARG A 144 -5.48 -16.23 6.51
N LEU A 145 -5.66 -15.93 7.78
CA LEU A 145 -4.94 -14.89 8.49
C LEU A 145 -3.64 -15.45 9.09
N ARG A 146 -2.54 -14.72 8.93
CA ARG A 146 -1.27 -14.93 9.62
C ARG A 146 -0.75 -13.60 10.11
N ILE A 147 0.10 -13.62 11.13
CA ILE A 147 0.81 -12.43 11.61
C ILE A 147 2.29 -12.60 11.28
N VAL A 148 2.87 -11.62 10.61
CA VAL A 148 4.30 -11.59 10.29
C VAL A 148 4.94 -10.53 11.19
N ARG A 149 5.97 -10.91 11.94
CA ARG A 149 6.82 -9.97 12.68
C ARG A 149 8.02 -9.63 11.83
N VAL A 150 8.31 -8.34 11.70
CA VAL A 150 9.51 -7.82 11.04
C VAL A 150 10.35 -7.11 12.09
N ARG A 151 11.64 -7.43 12.14
CA ARG A 151 12.62 -6.80 13.02
C ARG A 151 13.81 -6.32 12.20
N TYR A 152 14.21 -5.08 12.40
CA TYR A 152 15.43 -4.54 11.84
C TYR A 152 16.62 -4.96 12.71
N VAL A 153 17.72 -5.41 12.07
CA VAL A 153 18.97 -5.81 12.73
C VAL A 153 20.06 -4.81 12.37
#